data_AF-A0A3D1WGY4-F1
#
_entry.id   AF-A0A3D1WGY4-F1
#
_cell.length_a   1.000
_cell.length_b   1.000
_cell.length_c   1.000
_cell.angle_alpha   90.00
_cell.angle_beta   90.00
_cell.angle_gamma   90.00
#
_symmetry.space_group_name_H-M   'P 1'
#
loop_
_entity.id
_entity.type
_entity.pdbx_description
1 polymer ?
#
loop_
_entity_poly.entity_id
_entity_poly.type
_entity_poly.pdbx_seq_one_letter_code
_entity_poly.pdbx_strand_id
1 'polypeptide(L)' 'MSLLLDNNVWERLLQPNVLTGIILLVVGVIAAIFAKKITKLIRKSEKVEPNDRVLLTIKAFALVVILAALIVMIIQ' A
#
# COMPACT_ATOMS: atom_id res chain seq x y z
N MET A 1 -29.32 17.53 4.01
CA MET A 1 -27.92 17.64 4.47
C MET A 1 -27.10 16.39 4.14
N SER A 2 -27.60 15.17 4.40
CA SER A 2 -26.90 13.90 4.04
C SER A 2 -26.69 13.69 2.54
N LEU A 3 -27.70 13.99 1.71
CA LEU A 3 -27.63 13.86 0.24
C LEU A 3 -26.60 14.82 -0.42
N LEU A 4 -26.24 15.92 0.24
CA LEU A 4 -25.20 16.84 -0.25
C LEU A 4 -23.79 16.38 0.13
N LEU A 5 -23.64 15.63 1.23
CA LEU A 5 -22.37 15.01 1.61
C LEU A 5 -22.08 13.79 0.73
N ASP A 6 -23.08 12.96 0.43
CA ASP A 6 -22.91 11.78 -0.42
C ASP A 6 -22.38 12.16 -1.81
N ASN A 7 -22.99 13.14 -2.48
CA ASN A 7 -22.53 13.55 -3.81
C ASN A 7 -21.10 14.10 -3.81
N ASN A 8 -20.70 14.83 -2.77
CA ASN A 8 -19.35 15.39 -2.63
C ASN A 8 -18.28 14.32 -2.33
N VAL A 9 -18.63 13.26 -1.59
CA VAL A 9 -17.70 12.16 -1.30
C VAL A 9 -17.50 11.29 -2.52
N TRP A 10 -18.57 10.96 -3.25
CA TRP A 10 -18.48 10.22 -4.50
C TRP A 10 -17.68 10.99 -5.56
N GLU A 11 -17.90 12.29 -5.71
CA GLU A 11 -17.12 13.14 -6.63
C GLU A 11 -15.63 13.17 -6.26
N ARG A 12 -15.29 13.22 -4.97
CA ARG A 12 -13.90 13.16 -4.52
C ARG A 12 -13.26 11.80 -4.75
N LEU A 13 -13.98 10.71 -4.52
CA LEU A 13 -13.47 9.35 -4.75
C LEU A 13 -13.23 9.05 -6.23
N LEU A 14 -13.99 9.68 -7.12
CA LEU A 14 -13.84 9.58 -8.57
C LEU A 14 -12.73 10.48 -9.13
N GLN A 15 -12.09 11.31 -8.30
CA GLN A 15 -10.95 12.10 -8.75
C GLN A 15 -9.82 11.15 -9.19
N PRO A 16 -9.21 11.37 -10.37
CA PRO A 16 -8.16 10.50 -10.90
C PRO A 16 -7.02 10.28 -9.89
N ASN A 17 -6.66 11.32 -9.16
CA ASN A 17 -5.56 11.32 -8.19
C ASN A 17 -5.85 10.40 -6.99
N VAL A 18 -7.08 10.49 -6.46
CA VAL A 18 -7.56 9.60 -5.40
C VAL A 18 -7.58 8.16 -5.90
N LEU A 19 -8.11 7.91 -7.11
CA LEU A 19 -8.16 6.57 -7.68
C LEU A 19 -6.76 5.96 -7.88
N THR A 20 -5.81 6.73 -8.42
CA THR A 20 -4.41 6.29 -8.54
C THR A 20 -3.78 6.00 -7.19
N GLY A 21 -4.06 6.83 -6.18
CA GLY A 21 -3.62 6.60 -4.82
C GLY A 21 -4.20 5.33 -4.20
N ILE A 22 -5.49 5.03 -4.44
CA ILE A 22 -6.13 3.80 -3.95
C ILE A 22 -5.42 2.58 -4.55
N ILE A 23 -5.20 2.60 -5.87
CA ILE A 23 -4.53 1.49 -6.57
C ILE A 23 -3.13 1.29 -6.01
N LEU A 24 -2.36 2.37 -5.83
CA LEU A 24 -1.01 2.30 -5.28
C LEU A 24 -1.00 1.79 -3.84
N LEU A 25 -1.98 2.19 -3.03
CA LEU A 25 -2.14 1.74 -1.65
C LEU A 25 -2.45 0.24 -1.59
N VAL A 26 -3.34 -0.26 -2.44
CA VAL A 26 -3.66 -1.69 -2.54
C VAL A 26 -2.40 -2.49 -2.91
N VAL A 27 -1.62 -2.02 -3.88
CA VAL A 27 -0.35 -2.66 -4.27
C VAL A 27 0.64 -2.68 -3.10
N GLY A 28 0.79 -1.58 -2.38
CA GLY A 28 1.66 -1.50 -1.20
C GLY A 28 1.24 -2.45 -0.07
N VAL A 29 -0.06 -2.55 0.19
CA VAL A 29 -0.61 -3.48 1.21
C VAL A 29 -0.38 -4.93 0.80
N ILE A 30 -0.62 -5.28 -0.47
CA ILE A 30 -0.34 -6.62 -0.99
C ILE A 30 1.15 -6.94 -0.82
N ALA A 31 2.05 -6.04 -1.18
CA ALA A 31 3.49 -6.25 -0.99
C ALA A 31 3.86 -6.48 0.49
N ALA A 32 3.26 -5.74 1.43
CA ALA A 32 3.48 -5.91 2.85
C ALA A 32 3.00 -7.28 3.38
N ILE A 33 1.81 -7.73 2.96
CA ILE A 33 1.24 -9.03 3.35
C ILE A 33 2.07 -10.17 2.77
N PHE A 34 2.45 -10.06 1.50
CA PHE A 34 3.22 -11.08 0.78
C PHE A 34 4.73 -11.02 1.08
N ALA A 35 5.22 -10.03 1.84
CA ALA A 35 6.63 -9.87 2.17
C ALA A 35 7.29 -11.16 2.68
N LYS A 36 6.58 -11.94 3.51
CA LYS A 36 7.08 -13.23 4.02
C LYS A 36 7.23 -14.28 2.93
N LYS A 37 6.29 -14.36 1.98
CA LYS A 37 6.35 -15.29 0.84
C LYS A 37 7.47 -14.88 -0.13
N ILE A 38 7.61 -13.59 -0.41
CA ILE A 38 8.68 -13.04 -1.25
C ILE A 38 10.05 -13.33 -0.61
N THR A 39 10.19 -13.11 0.70
CA THR A 39 11.44 -13.40 1.42
C THR A 39 11.79 -14.89 1.38
N LYS A 40 10.80 -15.77 1.55
CA LYS A 40 11.00 -17.24 1.43
C LYS A 40 11.50 -17.62 0.03
N LEU A 41 10.93 -17.04 -1.02
CA LEU A 41 11.35 -17.26 -2.41
C LEU A 41 12.78 -16.78 -2.65
N ILE A 42 13.13 -15.58 -2.18
CA ILE A 42 14.47 -14.99 -2.37
C ILE A 42 15.53 -15.77 -1.59
N ARG A 43 15.29 -16.08 -0.31
CA ARG A 43 16.25 -16.83 0.52
C ARG A 43 16.32 -18.31 0.18
N LYS A 44 15.36 -18.86 -0.57
CA LYS A 44 15.21 -20.31 -0.82
C LYS A 44 15.26 -21.14 0.47
N SER A 45 14.89 -20.53 1.60
CA SER A 45 14.90 -21.13 2.93
C SER A 45 13.48 -21.13 3.47
N GLU A 46 13.06 -22.26 4.03
CA GLU A 46 11.74 -22.42 4.61
C GLU A 46 11.56 -21.59 5.90
N LYS A 47 12.68 -21.42 6.64
CA LYS A 47 12.76 -20.59 7.84
C LYS A 47 13.21 -19.18 7.47
N VAL A 48 12.28 -18.24 7.60
CA VAL A 48 12.53 -16.80 7.58
C VAL A 48 12.34 -16.30 9.01
N GLU A 49 13.42 -15.82 9.61
CA GLU A 49 13.39 -15.27 10.96
C GLU A 49 12.67 -13.91 10.97
N PRO A 50 12.05 -13.51 12.09
CA PRO A 50 11.39 -12.21 12.20
C PRO A 50 12.36 -11.03 11.98
N ASN A 51 13.63 -11.22 12.33
CA ASN A 51 14.68 -10.20 12.23
C ASN A 51 15.49 -10.30 10.92
N ASP A 52 14.98 -11.05 9.95
CA ASP A 52 15.62 -11.19 8.65
C ASP A 52 15.67 -9.84 7.94
N ARG A 53 16.88 -9.38 7.61
CA ARG A 53 17.10 -8.11 6.90
C ARG A 53 16.25 -8.02 5.64
N VAL A 54 16.14 -9.10 4.86
CA VAL A 54 15.37 -9.10 3.59
C VAL A 54 13.87 -8.89 3.86
N LEU A 55 13.32 -9.56 4.87
CA LEU A 55 11.93 -9.39 5.28
C LEU A 55 11.66 -7.96 5.74
N LEU A 56 12.55 -7.41 6.58
CA LEU A 56 12.45 -6.06 7.10
C LEU A 56 12.54 -5.02 5.97
N THR A 57 13.47 -5.18 5.02
CA THR A 57 13.61 -4.26 3.88
C THR A 57 12.38 -4.29 2.98
N ILE A 58 11.81 -5.46 2.69
CA ILE A 58 10.60 -5.56 1.86
C ILE A 58 9.41 -4.90 2.57
N LYS A 59 9.25 -5.11 3.88
CA LYS A 59 8.19 -4.45 4.66
C LYS A 59 8.39 -2.94 4.74
N ALA A 60 9.62 -2.47 4.94
CA ALA A 60 9.94 -1.06 4.97
C ALA A 60 9.66 -0.40 3.61
N PHE A 61 10.05 -1.06 2.52
CA PHE A 61 9.74 -0.60 1.17
C PHE A 61 8.22 -0.53 0.92
N ALA A 62 7.47 -1.57 1.29
CA ALA A 62 6.02 -1.57 1.18
C ALA A 62 5.38 -0.43 1.98
N LEU A 63 5.90 -0.12 3.16
CA LEU A 63 5.46 1.02 3.97
C LEU A 63 5.70 2.35 3.27
N VAL A 64 6.87 2.54 2.64
CA VAL A 64 7.19 3.75 1.86
C VAL A 64 6.22 3.91 0.68
N VAL A 65 5.87 2.82 0.00
CA VAL A 65 4.90 2.85 -1.10
C VAL A 65 3.51 3.25 -0.61
N ILE A 66 3.08 2.73 0.54
CA ILE A 66 1.80 3.12 1.15
C ILE A 66 1.81 4.61 1.53
N LEU A 67 2.89 5.11 2.11
CA LEU A 67 3.03 6.54 2.43
C LEU A 67 2.99 7.41 1.18
N ALA A 68 3.70 7.01 0.11
CA ALA A 68 3.66 7.72 -1.16
C ALA A 68 2.25 7.73 -1.75
N ALA A 69 1.50 6.64 -1.63
CA ALA A 69 0.11 6.57 -2.07
C ALA A 69 -0.78 7.58 -1.34
N LEU A 70 -0.65 7.68 -0.02
CA LEU A 70 -1.38 8.66 0.79
C LEU A 70 -1.00 10.10 0.43
N ILE A 71 0.28 10.37 0.16
CA ILE A 71 0.74 11.69 -0.26
C ILE A 71 0.12 12.08 -1.61
N VAL A 72 0.10 11.15 -2.57
CA VAL A 72 -0.50 11.38 -3.90
C VAL A 72 -2.00 11.69 -3.78
N MET A 73 -2.73 11.02 -2.89
CA MET A 73 -4.16 11.29 -2.66
C MET A 73 -4.46 12.67 -2.06
N ILE A 74 -3.50 13.27 -1.36
CA ILE A 74 -3.69 14.53 -0.62
C ILE A 74 -3.18 15.72 -1.44
N ILE A 75 -2.03 15.57 -2.11
CA ILE A 75 -1.34 16.68 -2.78
C ILE A 75 -1.85 16.91 -4.21
N GLN A 76 -2.25 15.84 -4.91
CA GLN A 76 -2.82 15.94 -6.24
C GLN A 76 -4.33 15.85 -6.16
#